data_AF-A0A1C5XI35-F1
#
_entry.id   AF-A0A1C5XI35-F1
#
_cell.length_a   1.000
_cell.length_b   1.000
_cell.length_c   1.000
_cell.angle_alpha   90.00
_cell.angle_beta   90.00
_cell.angle_gamma   90.00
#
_symmetry.space_group_name_H-M   'P 1'
#
loop_
_entity.id
_entity.type
_entity.pdbx_description
1 polymer ?
#
loop_
_entity_poly.entity_id
_entity_poly.type
_entity_poly.pdbx_seq_one_letter_code
_entity_poly.pdbx_strand_id
1 'polypeptide(L)'
;MSNKLRRKVKSSGYPMNVANFTLNQISDLTKCRVDSLKFWCEAREKEFEDIYQKEAREKLEKAEDYIAVANILITLVAIKMTWGYTKANQRLLENYNAATEYVSRNGIEKTYQELQKQMGIELEFDSMDINKEFGFGEY
;
A
#
# COMPACT_ATOMS: atom_id res chain seq x y z
N MET A 1 -51.97 33.52 29.21
CA MET A 1 -50.63 32.92 29.47
C MET A 1 -50.50 31.65 28.64
N SER A 2 -49.75 31.68 27.54
CA SER A 2 -49.59 30.52 26.65
C SER A 2 -48.24 29.86 26.89
N ASN A 3 -48.25 28.72 27.57
CA ASN A 3 -47.07 27.88 27.80
C ASN A 3 -46.61 27.26 26.48
N LYS A 4 -45.58 27.83 25.86
CA LYS A 4 -44.85 27.16 24.76
C LYS A 4 -43.96 26.10 25.39
N LEU A 5 -44.42 24.85 25.36
CA LEU A 5 -43.65 23.66 25.70
C LEU A 5 -42.33 23.65 24.92
N ARG A 6 -41.22 23.96 25.61
CA ARG A 6 -39.86 23.66 25.11
C ARG A 6 -39.72 22.14 25.04
N ARG A 7 -39.99 21.55 23.87
CA ARG A 7 -39.64 20.15 23.61
C ARG A 7 -38.12 20.01 23.76
N LYS A 8 -37.67 19.38 24.85
CA LYS A 8 -36.29 18.89 24.96
C LYS A 8 -36.10 17.84 23.86
N VAL A 9 -35.24 18.14 22.89
CA VAL A 9 -34.83 17.17 21.86
C VAL A 9 -34.12 16.04 22.61
N LYS A 10 -34.75 14.86 22.67
CA LYS A 10 -34.09 13.65 23.17
C LYS A 10 -32.89 13.38 22.26
N SER A 11 -31.67 13.34 22.81
CA SER A 11 -30.53 12.88 22.04
C SER A 11 -30.77 11.41 21.72
N SER A 12 -31.02 11.09 20.46
CA SER A 12 -30.98 9.71 20.00
C SER A 12 -29.60 9.19 20.32
N GLY A 13 -29.48 8.19 21.21
CA GLY A 13 -28.21 7.59 21.63
C GLY A 13 -27.49 6.81 20.51
N TYR A 14 -27.86 7.05 19.25
CA TYR A 14 -27.24 6.49 18.07
C TYR A 14 -26.56 7.63 17.29
N PRO A 15 -25.33 7.42 16.81
CA PRO A 15 -24.67 8.40 15.95
C PRO A 15 -25.55 8.68 14.73
N MET A 16 -25.86 9.95 14.51
CA MET A 16 -26.69 10.39 13.39
C MET A 16 -25.91 10.16 12.10
N ASN A 17 -26.47 9.39 11.16
CA ASN A 17 -25.86 9.24 9.85
C ASN A 17 -26.07 10.54 9.06
N VAL A 18 -24.99 11.31 8.90
CA VAL A 18 -24.96 12.62 8.23
C VAL A 18 -24.42 12.55 6.80
N ALA A 19 -24.22 11.35 6.23
CA ALA A 19 -23.56 11.17 4.93
C ALA A 19 -24.22 11.96 3.78
N ASN A 20 -25.54 12.21 3.84
CA ASN A 20 -26.29 12.94 2.82
C ASN A 20 -26.68 14.36 3.23
N PHE A 21 -26.13 14.87 4.34
CA PHE A 21 -26.47 16.20 4.85
C PHE A 21 -25.53 17.23 4.25
N THR A 22 -26.08 18.37 3.85
CA THR A 22 -25.28 19.55 3.49
C THR A 22 -24.62 20.14 4.75
N LEU A 23 -23.48 20.82 4.60
CA LEU A 23 -22.79 21.50 5.70
C LEU A 23 -23.71 22.46 6.48
N ASN A 24 -24.64 23.13 5.81
CA ASN A 24 -25.63 24.01 6.45
C ASN A 24 -26.62 23.21 7.33
N GLN A 25 -27.10 22.06 6.85
CA GLN A 25 -27.99 21.20 7.64
C GLN A 25 -27.26 20.61 8.87
N ILE A 26 -25.96 20.27 8.73
CA ILE A 26 -25.13 19.80 9.85
C ILE A 26 -24.87 20.94 10.83
N SER A 27 -24.56 22.14 10.36
CA SER A 27 -24.45 23.36 11.16
C SER A 27 -25.72 23.63 11.97
N ASP A 28 -26.88 23.53 11.34
CA ASP A 28 -28.17 23.75 12.00
C ASP A 28 -28.48 22.70 13.09
N LEU A 29 -28.03 21.46 12.90
CA LEU A 29 -28.18 20.37 13.86
C LEU A 29 -27.19 20.46 15.03
N THR A 30 -25.92 20.69 14.73
CA THR A 30 -24.81 20.71 15.70
C THR A 30 -24.66 22.06 16.41
N LYS A 31 -25.24 23.12 15.84
CA LYS A 31 -25.08 24.52 16.26
C LYS A 31 -23.64 25.03 16.15
N CYS A 32 -22.79 24.34 15.40
CA CYS A 32 -21.44 24.78 15.06
C CYS A 32 -21.47 25.71 13.85
N ARG A 33 -20.48 26.62 13.73
CA ARG A 33 -20.34 27.44 12.52
C ARG A 33 -19.92 26.56 11.34
N VAL A 34 -20.44 26.85 10.15
CA VAL A 34 -20.12 26.15 8.91
C VAL A 34 -18.61 26.10 8.65
N ASP A 35 -17.89 27.20 8.85
CA ASP A 35 -16.44 27.26 8.66
C ASP A 35 -15.68 26.33 9.62
N SER A 36 -16.14 26.23 10.88
CA SER A 36 -15.55 25.33 11.87
C SER A 36 -15.79 23.86 11.52
N LEU A 37 -16.98 23.54 10.99
CA LEU A 37 -17.30 22.20 10.50
C LEU A 37 -16.46 21.85 9.27
N LYS A 38 -16.30 22.78 8.34
CA LYS A 38 -15.47 22.60 7.14
C LYS A 38 -14.02 22.31 7.52
N PHE A 39 -13.43 23.13 8.39
CA PHE A 39 -12.07 22.92 8.89
C PHE A 39 -11.91 21.56 9.58
N TRP A 40 -12.91 21.15 10.37
CA TRP A 40 -12.88 19.85 11.05
C TRP A 40 -12.98 18.68 10.07
N CYS A 41 -13.85 18.78 9.05
CA CYS A 41 -13.96 17.78 7.99
C CYS A 41 -12.64 17.65 7.23
N GLU A 42 -12.05 18.75 6.78
CA GLU A 42 -10.76 18.75 6.08
C GLU A 42 -9.64 18.12 6.94
N ALA A 43 -9.58 18.45 8.23
CA ALA A 43 -8.61 17.85 9.15
C ALA A 43 -8.83 16.35 9.34
N ARG A 44 -10.09 15.89 9.40
CA ARG A 44 -10.44 14.47 9.52
C ARG A 44 -10.17 13.71 8.23
N GLU A 45 -10.51 14.27 7.08
CA GLU A 45 -10.23 13.67 5.77
C GLU A 45 -8.73 13.42 5.60
N LYS A 46 -7.90 14.41 5.95
CA LYS A 46 -6.45 14.24 5.93
C LYS A 46 -5.95 13.16 6.90
N GLU A 47 -6.49 13.11 8.11
CA GLU A 47 -6.12 12.07 9.08
C GLU A 47 -6.52 10.67 8.57
N PHE A 48 -7.70 10.53 7.97
CA PHE A 48 -8.12 9.27 7.37
C PHE A 48 -7.28 8.90 6.15
N GLU A 49 -6.92 9.86 5.31
CA GLU A 49 -6.01 9.66 4.18
C GLU A 49 -4.66 9.11 4.66
N ASP A 50 -4.06 9.74 5.67
CA ASP A 50 -2.78 9.30 6.26
C ASP A 50 -2.89 7.87 6.84
N ILE A 51 -3.99 7.58 7.56
CA ILE A 51 -4.23 6.24 8.13
C ILE A 51 -4.39 5.20 7.02
N TYR A 52 -5.26 5.44 6.05
CA TYR A 52 -5.52 4.49 4.97
C TYR A 52 -4.30 4.29 4.09
N GLN A 53 -3.53 5.34 3.81
CA GLN A 53 -2.29 5.24 3.06
C GLN A 53 -1.26 4.40 3.81
N LYS A 54 -1.14 4.59 5.13
CA LYS A 54 -0.24 3.78 5.96
C LYS A 54 -0.68 2.31 5.99
N GLU A 55 -1.96 2.04 6.23
CA GLU A 55 -2.49 0.67 6.23
C GLU A 55 -2.31 -0.02 4.87
N ALA A 56 -2.54 0.71 3.77
CA ALA A 56 -2.33 0.21 2.43
C ALA A 56 -0.85 -0.14 2.19
N ARG A 57 0.08 0.75 2.61
CA ARG A 57 1.52 0.50 2.50
C ARG A 57 1.95 -0.73 3.31
N GLU A 58 1.52 -0.85 4.56
CA GLU A 58 1.84 -2.03 5.39
C GLU A 58 1.31 -3.34 4.79
N LYS A 59 0.14 -3.32 4.13
CA LYS A 59 -0.41 -4.49 3.43
C LYS A 59 0.39 -4.80 2.16
N LEU A 60 0.83 -3.78 1.42
CA LEU A 60 1.67 -3.94 0.24
C LEU A 60 3.03 -4.53 0.60
N GLU A 61 3.71 -4.00 1.61
CA GLU A 61 5.00 -4.53 2.09
C GLU A 61 4.90 -6.02 2.46
N LYS A 62 3.85 -6.42 3.18
CA LYS A 62 3.61 -7.84 3.50
C LYS A 62 3.33 -8.70 2.27
N ALA A 63 2.64 -8.15 1.28
CA ALA A 63 2.37 -8.86 0.04
C ALA A 63 3.66 -9.04 -0.78
N GLU A 64 4.50 -8.02 -0.85
CA GLU A 64 5.82 -8.07 -1.50
C GLU A 64 6.73 -9.11 -0.84
N ASP A 65 6.82 -9.11 0.50
CA ASP A 65 7.56 -10.12 1.26
C ASP A 65 7.06 -11.54 0.95
N TYR A 66 5.74 -11.73 0.93
CA TYR A 66 5.13 -13.02 0.63
C TYR A 66 5.45 -13.49 -0.79
N ILE A 67 5.33 -12.60 -1.78
CA ILE A 67 5.66 -12.90 -3.18
C ILE A 67 7.14 -13.25 -3.34
N ALA A 68 8.03 -12.50 -2.68
CA ALA A 68 9.46 -12.78 -2.69
C ALA A 68 9.77 -14.18 -2.13
N VAL A 69 9.22 -14.53 -0.96
CA VAL A 69 9.40 -15.85 -0.35
C VAL A 69 8.81 -16.95 -1.25
N ALA A 70 7.62 -16.74 -1.82
CA ALA A 70 7.00 -17.69 -2.72
C ALA A 70 7.87 -17.98 -3.95
N ASN A 71 8.43 -16.95 -4.59
CA ASN A 71 9.29 -17.10 -5.76
C ASN A 71 10.60 -17.85 -5.45
N ILE A 72 11.20 -17.61 -4.27
CA ILE A 72 12.37 -18.38 -3.81
C ILE A 72 11.99 -19.85 -3.64
N LEU A 73 10.88 -20.15 -2.98
CA LEU A 73 10.43 -21.53 -2.76
C LEU A 73 10.14 -22.26 -4.07
N ILE A 74 9.44 -21.60 -5.01
CA ILE A 74 9.19 -22.14 -6.35
C ILE A 74 10.51 -22.48 -7.04
N THR A 75 11.50 -21.57 -7.00
CA THR A 75 12.81 -21.79 -7.61
C THR A 75 13.54 -22.99 -7.00
N LEU A 76 13.57 -23.11 -5.66
CA LEU A 76 14.20 -24.24 -4.97
C LEU A 76 13.52 -25.57 -5.30
N VAL A 77 12.18 -25.58 -5.38
CA VAL A 77 11.39 -26.75 -5.76
C VAL A 77 11.69 -27.13 -7.21
N ALA A 78 11.74 -26.17 -8.14
CA ALA A 78 12.08 -26.41 -9.53
C ALA A 78 13.47 -27.06 -9.68
N ILE A 79 14.50 -26.50 -9.03
CA ILE A 79 15.86 -27.07 -9.02
C ILE A 79 15.84 -28.51 -8.48
N LYS A 80 15.10 -28.75 -7.39
CA LYS A 80 14.95 -30.08 -6.80
C LYS A 80 14.24 -31.05 -7.75
N MET A 81 13.20 -30.62 -8.44
CA MET A 81 12.46 -31.45 -9.40
C MET A 81 13.28 -31.79 -10.64
N THR A 82 14.07 -30.84 -11.14
CA THR A 82 14.88 -31.03 -12.34
C THR A 82 16.12 -31.88 -12.10
N TRP A 83 16.83 -31.66 -10.97
CA TRP A 83 18.14 -32.30 -10.74
C TRP A 83 18.32 -32.97 -9.37
N GLY A 84 17.36 -32.83 -8.44
CA GLY A 84 17.46 -33.41 -7.09
C GLY A 84 18.50 -32.75 -6.17
N TYR A 85 19.03 -31.58 -6.54
CA TYR A 85 20.19 -30.97 -5.88
C TYR A 85 19.86 -30.24 -4.56
N THR A 86 19.83 -31.00 -3.47
CA THR A 86 19.59 -30.45 -2.12
C THR A 86 20.74 -29.58 -1.59
N LYS A 87 22.00 -29.97 -1.84
CA LYS A 87 23.18 -29.18 -1.40
C LYS A 87 23.34 -27.87 -2.19
N ALA A 88 23.03 -27.88 -3.48
CA ALA A 88 23.07 -26.67 -4.30
C ALA A 88 22.01 -25.66 -3.83
N ASN A 89 20.81 -26.13 -3.48
CA ASN A 89 19.75 -25.31 -2.90
C ASN A 89 20.17 -24.63 -1.59
N GLN A 90 20.86 -25.35 -0.70
CA GLN A 90 21.39 -24.77 0.54
C GLN A 90 22.42 -23.68 0.25
N ARG A 91 23.37 -23.96 -0.65
CA ARG A 91 24.39 -22.99 -1.05
C ARG A 91 23.81 -21.77 -1.77
N LEU A 92 22.72 -21.94 -2.53
CA LEU A 92 21.99 -20.82 -3.14
C LEU A 92 21.46 -19.88 -2.05
N LEU A 93 20.82 -20.40 -1.02
CA LEU A 93 20.29 -19.61 0.09
C LEU A 93 21.39 -18.90 0.90
N GLU A 94 22.54 -19.55 1.11
CA GLU A 94 23.71 -18.92 1.76
C GLU A 94 24.22 -17.69 0.99
N ASN A 95 24.14 -17.72 -0.34
CA ASN A 95 24.59 -16.61 -1.20
C ASN A 95 23.49 -15.59 -1.53
N TYR A 96 22.23 -15.84 -1.13
CA TYR A 96 21.10 -15.01 -1.50
C TYR A 96 21.29 -13.54 -1.09
N ASN A 97 21.69 -13.28 0.15
CA ASN A 97 21.89 -11.91 0.65
C ASN A 97 22.97 -11.16 -0.12
N ALA A 98 24.08 -11.82 -0.46
CA ALA A 98 25.15 -11.24 -1.25
C ALA A 98 24.69 -10.93 -2.70
N ALA A 99 23.88 -11.81 -3.28
CA ALA A 99 23.29 -11.59 -4.60
C ALA A 99 22.30 -10.40 -4.59
N THR A 100 21.46 -10.30 -3.56
CA THR A 100 20.55 -9.16 -3.37
C THR A 100 21.31 -7.85 -3.29
N GLU A 101 22.40 -7.80 -2.50
CA GLU A 101 23.23 -6.60 -2.40
C GLU A 101 23.90 -6.25 -3.73
N TYR A 102 24.36 -7.24 -4.49
CA TYR A 102 24.92 -7.04 -5.82
C TYR A 102 23.90 -6.44 -6.80
N VAL A 103 22.69 -7.01 -6.87
CA VAL A 103 21.62 -6.52 -7.75
C VAL A 103 21.20 -5.10 -7.36
N SER A 104 21.03 -4.82 -6.06
CA SER A 104 20.67 -3.47 -5.59
C SER A 104 21.73 -2.42 -5.92
N ARG A 105 23.01 -2.78 -5.88
CA ARG A 105 24.11 -1.87 -6.24
C ARG A 105 24.23 -1.64 -7.75
N ASN A 106 24.00 -2.67 -8.54
CA ASN A 106 24.25 -2.63 -9.99
C ASN A 106 23.02 -2.31 -10.83
N GLY A 107 21.82 -2.44 -10.25
CA GLY A 107 20.53 -2.25 -10.89
C GLY A 107 20.01 -3.54 -11.57
N ILE A 108 18.71 -3.80 -11.41
CA ILE A 108 18.03 -5.01 -11.90
C ILE A 108 18.20 -5.20 -13.41
N GLU A 109 17.95 -4.15 -14.20
CA GLU A 109 18.02 -4.23 -15.67
C GLU A 109 19.44 -4.58 -16.15
N LYS A 110 20.45 -3.96 -15.56
CA LYS A 110 21.84 -4.18 -15.93
C LYS A 110 22.28 -5.60 -15.57
N THR A 111 21.91 -6.08 -14.38
CA THR A 111 22.17 -7.47 -13.98
C THR A 111 21.42 -8.45 -14.87
N TYR A 112 20.17 -8.18 -15.25
CA TYR A 112 19.44 -9.03 -16.20
C TYR A 112 20.15 -9.13 -17.55
N GLN A 113 20.56 -8.00 -18.15
CA GLN A 113 21.29 -7.99 -19.42
C GLN A 113 22.61 -8.78 -19.35
N GLU A 114 23.31 -8.72 -18.21
CA GLU A 114 24.53 -9.52 -17.99
C GLU A 114 24.22 -11.02 -17.92
N LEU A 115 23.24 -11.41 -17.11
CA LEU A 115 22.85 -12.81 -16.94
C LEU A 115 22.26 -13.41 -18.23
N GLN A 116 21.49 -12.63 -19.00
CA GLN A 116 20.99 -13.03 -20.31
C GLN A 116 22.13 -13.34 -21.28
N LYS A 117 23.17 -12.48 -21.33
CA LYS A 117 24.34 -12.72 -22.19
C LYS A 117 25.16 -13.94 -21.77
N GLN A 118 25.30 -14.17 -20.46
CA GLN A 118 26.14 -15.25 -19.92
C GLN A 118 25.42 -16.60 -19.95
N MET A 119 24.12 -16.62 -19.65
CA MET A 119 23.37 -17.86 -19.40
C MET A 119 22.23 -18.10 -20.38
N GLY A 120 21.96 -17.16 -21.28
CA GLY A 120 20.87 -17.27 -22.26
C GLY A 120 19.48 -17.32 -21.62
N ILE A 121 19.32 -16.76 -20.41
CA ILE A 121 18.03 -16.73 -19.72
C ILE A 121 17.07 -15.78 -20.43
N GLU A 122 15.81 -16.18 -20.54
CA GLU A 122 14.72 -15.37 -21.06
C GLU A 122 13.72 -15.18 -19.92
N LEU A 123 13.65 -13.96 -19.40
CA LEU A 123 12.68 -13.57 -18.40
C LEU A 123 11.77 -12.51 -19.01
N GLU A 124 10.47 -12.65 -18.83
CA GLU A 124 9.53 -11.57 -19.09
C GLU A 124 9.76 -10.50 -18.01
N PHE A 125 10.41 -9.41 -18.42
CA PHE A 125 10.69 -8.26 -17.58
C PHE A 125 10.11 -7.01 -18.24
N ASP A 126 9.01 -6.51 -17.70
CA ASP A 126 8.54 -5.17 -18.03
C ASP A 126 9.41 -4.18 -17.27
N SER A 127 10.30 -3.50 -17.99
CA SER A 127 11.10 -2.41 -17.41
C SER A 127 10.16 -1.28 -16.99
N MET A 128 9.89 -1.18 -15.68
CA MET A 128 9.02 -0.15 -15.14
C MET A 128 9.86 1.01 -14.59
N ASP A 129 9.73 2.18 -15.20
CA ASP A 129 10.23 3.41 -14.58
C ASP A 129 9.23 3.85 -13.52
N ILE A 130 9.48 3.43 -12.28
CA ILE A 130 8.63 3.74 -11.13
C ILE A 130 8.41 5.25 -10.98
N ASN A 131 9.40 6.09 -11.30
CA ASN A 131 9.23 7.53 -11.19
C ASN A 131 8.28 8.07 -12.25
N LYS A 132 8.33 7.51 -13.46
CA LYS A 132 7.39 7.86 -14.53
C LYS A 132 5.97 7.36 -14.23
N GLU A 133 5.83 6.11 -13.77
CA GLU A 133 4.50 5.50 -13.58
C GLU A 133 3.75 6.05 -12.38
N PHE A 134 4.46 6.58 -11.39
CA PHE A 134 3.86 7.28 -10.25
C PHE A 134 3.86 8.82 -10.40
N GLY A 135 4.28 9.34 -11.56
CA GLY A 135 4.20 10.77 -11.88
C GLY A 135 5.20 11.67 -11.14
N PHE A 136 6.32 11.11 -10.68
CA PHE A 136 7.41 11.81 -9.99
C PHE A 136 8.55 12.29 -10.91
N GLY A 137 8.53 11.94 -12.21
CA GLY A 137 9.48 12.45 -13.21
C GLY A 137 9.07 13.82 -13.77
N GLU A 138 10.04 14.70 -14.05
CA GLU A 138 9.82 15.90 -14.85
C GLU A 138 9.58 15.51 -16.32
N TYR A 139 8.59 16.16 -16.95
CA TYR A 139 8.16 15.95 -18.34
C TYR A 139 9.25 16.25 -19.38
#